data_AF-A0A0K0PDC7-F1
#
_entry.id   AF-A0A0K0PDC7-F1
#
_cell.length_a   1.000
_cell.length_b   1.000
_cell.length_c   1.000
_cell.angle_alpha   90.00
_cell.angle_beta   90.00
_cell.angle_gamma   90.00
#
_symmetry.space_group_name_H-M   'P 1'
#
loop_
_entity.id
_entity.type
_entity.pdbx_description
1 polymer ?
#
loop_
_entity_poly.entity_id
_entity_poly.type
_entity_poly.pdbx_seq_one_letter_code
_entity_poly.pdbx_strand_id
1 'polypeptide(L)' 'MEIDHINPVSCGGKKEWKNLQLLHRHCHDVKTATDGSQKSRNDKRETH' A
#
# COMPACT_ATOMS: atom_id res chain seq x y z
N MET A 1 3.45 10.94 9.08
CA MET A 1 3.94 10.90 7.69
C MET A 1 4.77 9.64 7.57
N GLU A 2 4.47 8.81 6.58
CA GLU A 2 5.20 7.59 6.27
C GLU A 2 5.67 7.65 4.82
N ILE A 3 6.83 7.07 4.54
CA ILE A 3 7.33 6.98 3.16
C ILE A 3 6.74 5.72 2.55
N ASP A 4 6.00 5.89 1.44
CA ASP A 4 5.33 4.80 0.75
C ASP A 4 5.66 4.81 -0.75
N HIS A 5 5.59 3.66 -1.41
CA HIS A 5 5.92 3.55 -2.83
C HIS A 5 4.74 4.01 -3.69
N ILE A 6 4.98 4.92 -4.64
CA ILE A 6 3.94 5.41 -5.57
C ILE A 6 3.39 4.25 -6.40
N ASN A 7 4.29 3.43 -6.94
CA ASN A 7 3.97 2.17 -7.60
C ASN A 7 4.51 1.00 -6.74
N PRO A 8 3.67 0.05 -6.32
CA PRO A 8 4.10 -1.13 -5.60
C PRO A 8 5.19 -1.88 -6.34
N VAL A 9 6.17 -2.41 -5.62
CA VAL A 9 7.23 -3.25 -6.22
C VAL A 9 6.63 -4.48 -6.91
N SER A 10 5.50 -5.00 -6.40
CA SER A 10 4.75 -6.10 -7.02
C SER A 10 4.20 -5.80 -8.40
N CYS A 11 4.03 -4.51 -8.75
CA CYS A 11 3.54 -4.05 -10.04
C CYS A 11 4.67 -3.51 -10.95
N GLY A 12 5.93 -3.81 -10.61
CA GLY A 12 7.11 -3.33 -11.35
C GLY A 12 7.65 -1.99 -10.85
N GLY A 13 7.19 -1.50 -9.70
CA GLY A 13 7.72 -0.32 -9.04
C GLY A 13 9.19 -0.51 -8.63
N LYS A 14 10.04 0.46 -9.00
CA LYS A 14 11.45 0.47 -8.60
C LYS A 14 11.61 1.12 -7.22
N LYS A 15 12.59 0.67 -6.43
CA LYS A 15 12.94 1.29 -5.13
C LYS A 15 13.80 2.54 -5.35
N GLU A 16 13.33 3.44 -6.18
CA GLU A 16 13.99 4.72 -6.45
C GLU A 16 13.29 5.83 -5.67
N TRP A 17 14.03 6.85 -5.24
CA TRP A 17 13.46 8.01 -4.54
C TRP A 17 12.32 8.70 -5.31
N LYS A 18 12.37 8.64 -6.65
CA LYS A 18 11.31 9.15 -7.55
C LYS A 18 10.00 8.36 -7.44
N ASN A 19 10.07 7.11 -6.97
CA ASN A 19 8.93 6.23 -6.72
C ASN A 19 8.54 6.20 -5.23
N LEU A 20 9.07 7.10 -4.40
CA LEU A 20 8.68 7.26 -3.00
C LEU A 20 7.83 8.53 -2.85
N GLN A 21 6.73 8.41 -2.11
CA GLN A 21 5.87 9.52 -1.71
C GLN A 21 5.74 9.57 -0.19
N LEU A 22 5.72 10.78 0.37
CA LEU A 22 5.35 10.99 1.75
C LEU A 22 3.83 10.98 1.87
N LEU A 23 3.31 9.99 2.58
CA LEU A 23 1.89 9.80 2.77
C LEU A 23 1.52 10.01 4.24
N HIS A 24 0.38 10.63 4.48
CA HIS A 24 -0.19 10.64 5.82
C HIS A 24 -0.82 9.30 6.12
N ARG A 25 -0.72 8.86 7.38
CA ARG A 25 -1.36 7.63 7.87
C ARG A 25 -2.86 7.59 7.56
N HIS A 26 -3.52 8.75 7.55
CA HIS A 26 -4.92 8.88 7.15
C HIS A 26 -5.16 8.70 5.64
N CYS A 27 -4.18 9.01 4.79
CA CYS A 27 -4.25 8.78 3.35
C CYS A 27 -3.88 7.34 2.95
N HIS A 28 -3.34 6.54 3.87
CA HIS A 28 -2.98 5.14 3.62
C HIS A 28 -4.22 4.28 3.31
N ASP A 29 -5.35 4.51 3.99
CA ASP A 29 -6.59 3.76 3.77
C ASP A 29 -7.17 4.04 2.36
N VAL A 30 -7.19 5.31 1.95
CA VAL A 30 -7.65 5.74 0.62
C VAL A 30 -6.75 5.19 -0.48
N LYS A 31 -5.44 5.24 -0.27
CA LYS A 31 -4.47 4.70 -1.23
C LYS A 31 -4.59 3.19 -1.38
N THR A 32 -4.74 2.46 -0.27
CA THR A 32 -4.92 0.99 -0.30
C THR A 32 -6.18 0.59 -1.07
N ALA A 33 -7.26 1.36 -0.93
CA ALA A 33 -8.49 1.17 -1.69
C ALA A 33 -8.34 1.50 -3.19
N THR A 34 -7.53 2.50 -3.53
CA THR A 34 -7.37 2.99 -4.92
C THR A 34 -6.33 2.19 -5.72
N ASP A 35 -5.24 1.77 -5.09
CA ASP A 35 -4.15 1.02 -5.73
C ASP A 35 -4.54 -0.41 -6.10
N GLY A 36 -5.70 -0.90 -5.63
CA GLY A 36 -6.11 -2.29 -5.82
C GLY A 36 -5.24 -3.28 -5.02
N SER A 37 -4.27 -2.79 -4.23
CA SER A 37 -3.55 -3.54 -3.20
C SER A 37 -4.43 -3.94 -2.01
N GLN A 38 -5.77 -3.86 -2.12
CA GLN A 38 -6.65 -4.84 -1.52
C GLN A 38 -6.32 -6.24 -2.08
N LYS A 39 -5.12 -6.75 -1.82
CA LYS A 39 -4.98 -8.15 -1.43
C LYS A 39 -5.91 -8.26 -0.25
N SER A 40 -7.11 -8.78 -0.51
CA SER A 40 -8.07 -9.22 0.47
C SER A 40 -7.32 -9.71 1.69
N ARG A 41 -7.19 -8.87 2.72
CA ARG A 41 -6.82 -9.31 4.06
C ARG A 41 -8.06 -9.95 4.67
N ASN A 42 -8.68 -10.85 3.90
CA ASN A 42 -9.53 -11.91 4.40
C ASN A 42 -8.61 -13.08 4.78
N ASP A 43 -7.50 -12.76 5.45
CA ASP A 43 -6.72 -13.72 6.22
C ASP A 43 -7.49 -13.88 7.54
N LYS A 44 -8.44 -14.80 7.46
CA LYS A 44 -9.09 -15.55 8.55
C LYS A 44 -8.82 -14.99 9.95
N ARG A 45 -9.70 -14.09 10.40
CA ARG A 45 -10.07 -14.06 11.82
C ARG A 45 -10.76 -15.39 12.12
N GLU A 46 -10.17 -16.14 13.04
CA GLU A 46 -10.84 -17.05 13.97
C GLU A 46 -11.73 -18.15 13.36
N THR A 47 -11.19 -19.37 13.30
CA THR A 47 -11.98 -20.57 13.58
C THR A 47 -11.39 -21.20 14.83
N HIS A 48 -12.15 -21.09 15.93
CA HIS A 48 -12.19 -21.90 17.15
C HIS A 48 -10.90 -22.57 17.65
#